data_AF-A0A7V9EE40-F1
#
_entry.id   AF-A0A7V9EE40-F1
#
_cell.length_a   1.000
_cell.length_b   1.000
_cell.length_c   1.000
_cell.angle_alpha   90.00
_cell.angle_beta   90.00
_cell.angle_gamma   90.00
#
_symmetry.space_group_name_H-M   'P 1'
#
loop_
_entity.id
_entity.type
_entity.pdbx_description
1 polymer ?
#
loop_
_entity_poly.entity_id
_entity_poly.type
_entity_poly.pdbx_seq_one_letter_code
_entity_poly.pdbx_strand_id
1 'polypeptide(L)'
;MPRRHTVVNPDAVERYIRGAVMPRFMQRLRDIDAGLRQHALRLGRHYAQLQEECAGDPEAFERRWRELARRWSFDEVNALIEQHNEYYPIERNLPVSTRTGEYLTVSGRPYTRELAGPEWILVRFPAVLA
;
A
#
# COMPACT_ATOMS: atom_id res chain seq x y z
N MET A 1 -33.00 6.70 -1.62
CA MET A 1 -31.76 5.90 -1.81
C MET A 1 -31.04 5.79 -0.47
N PRO A 2 -31.04 4.66 0.26
CA PRO A 2 -30.34 4.61 1.53
C PRO A 2 -28.84 4.34 1.29
N ARG A 3 -28.01 5.27 1.77
CA ARG A 3 -26.55 5.10 1.89
C ARG A 3 -26.29 4.04 2.95
N ARG A 4 -25.78 2.88 2.56
CA ARG A 4 -25.20 1.91 3.51
C ARG A 4 -23.83 2.42 3.93
N HIS A 5 -23.77 3.07 5.10
CA HIS A 5 -22.53 3.22 5.84
C HIS A 5 -22.01 1.81 6.17
N THR A 6 -20.78 1.50 5.76
CA THR A 6 -20.05 0.35 6.28
C THR A 6 -19.81 0.63 7.76
N VAL A 7 -20.64 0.06 8.63
CA VAL A 7 -20.38 0.08 10.07
C VAL A 7 -19.20 -0.85 10.30
N VAL A 8 -18.01 -0.28 10.50
CA VAL A 8 -16.95 -0.97 11.23
C VAL A 8 -17.58 -1.28 12.58
N ASN A 9 -17.90 -2.55 12.85
CA ASN A 9 -18.54 -2.92 14.11
C ASN A 9 -17.60 -2.54 15.26
N PRO A 10 -17.91 -1.48 16.04
CA PRO A 10 -17.02 -0.97 17.06
C PRO A 10 -16.79 -2.03 18.13
N ASP A 11 -17.79 -2.86 18.43
CA ASP A 11 -17.72 -3.94 19.42
C ASP A 11 -16.73 -5.04 19.02
N ALA A 12 -16.55 -5.29 17.72
CA ALA A 12 -15.56 -6.25 17.23
C ALA A 12 -14.13 -5.72 17.37
N VAL A 13 -13.94 -4.42 17.16
CA VAL A 13 -12.65 -3.72 17.39
C VAL A 13 -12.35 -3.64 18.88
N GLU A 14 -13.37 -3.38 19.70
CA GLU A 14 -13.24 -3.20 21.14
C GLU A 14 -13.01 -4.53 21.90
N ARG A 15 -13.65 -5.63 21.45
CA ARG A 15 -13.32 -6.99 21.91
C ARG A 15 -11.90 -7.40 21.53
N TYR A 16 -11.44 -6.96 20.37
CA TYR A 16 -10.13 -7.27 19.86
C TYR A 16 -9.00 -6.62 20.69
N ILE A 17 -9.22 -5.39 21.17
CA ILE A 17 -8.26 -4.63 22.00
C ILE A 17 -8.15 -5.18 23.43
N ARG A 18 -9.21 -5.80 23.97
CA ARG A 18 -9.30 -6.16 25.41
C ARG A 18 -8.73 -7.53 25.79
N GLY A 19 -8.29 -8.39 24.86
CA GLY A 19 -7.69 -9.68 25.21
C GLY A 19 -7.42 -10.70 24.10
N ALA A 20 -7.41 -10.34 22.80
CA ALA A 20 -7.28 -11.28 21.70
C ALA A 20 -5.98 -11.08 20.88
N VAL A 21 -5.38 -12.20 20.44
CA VAL A 21 -4.27 -12.19 19.46
C VAL A 21 -4.73 -11.57 18.14
N MET A 22 -3.92 -10.68 17.55
CA MET A 22 -4.22 -10.03 16.27
C MET A 22 -4.51 -11.01 15.15
N PRO A 23 -5.66 -10.92 14.44
CA PRO A 23 -5.89 -11.69 13.23
C PRO A 23 -4.75 -11.44 12.23
N ARG A 24 -4.30 -12.49 11.55
CA ARG A 24 -3.10 -12.42 10.68
C ARG A 24 -3.22 -11.34 9.60
N PHE A 25 -4.39 -11.19 8.96
CA PHE A 25 -4.59 -10.12 7.98
C PHE A 25 -4.42 -8.73 8.58
N MET A 26 -4.83 -8.51 9.84
CA MET A 26 -4.63 -7.21 10.50
C MET A 26 -3.16 -6.96 10.79
N GLN A 27 -2.41 -8.00 11.18
CA GLN A 27 -0.94 -7.91 11.33
C GLN A 27 -0.31 -7.52 10.00
N ARG A 28 -0.62 -8.28 8.94
CA ARG A 28 -0.10 -8.06 7.60
C ARG A 28 -0.42 -6.67 7.07
N LEU A 29 -1.65 -6.17 7.29
CA LEU A 29 -2.03 -4.80 6.92
C LEU A 29 -1.18 -3.75 7.65
N ARG A 30 -0.95 -3.92 8.97
CA ARG A 30 -0.08 -3.02 9.74
C ARG A 30 1.36 -3.06 9.24
N ASP A 31 1.87 -4.24 8.92
CA ASP A 31 3.24 -4.43 8.43
C ASP A 31 3.43 -3.82 7.05
N ILE A 32 2.46 -4.00 6.13
CA ILE A 32 2.46 -3.32 4.82
C ILE A 32 2.49 -1.80 5.00
N ASP A 33 1.60 -1.26 5.84
CA ASP A 33 1.51 0.18 6.06
C ASP A 33 2.79 0.72 6.73
N ALA A 34 3.43 -0.05 7.60
CA ALA A 34 4.72 0.30 8.19
C ALA A 34 5.85 0.27 7.15
N GLY A 35 5.94 -0.77 6.33
CA GLY A 35 6.92 -0.92 5.26
C GLY A 35 6.84 0.22 4.23
N LEU A 36 5.64 0.53 3.74
CA LEU A 36 5.43 1.65 2.81
C LEU A 36 5.81 3.00 3.43
N ARG A 37 5.54 3.21 4.72
CA ARG A 37 5.98 4.43 5.44
C ARG A 37 7.50 4.52 5.53
N GLN A 38 8.20 3.41 5.80
CA GLN A 38 9.66 3.39 5.83
C GLN A 38 10.25 3.71 4.46
N HIS A 39 9.68 3.17 3.38
CA HIS A 39 10.09 3.54 2.02
C HIS A 39 9.85 5.03 1.73
N ALA A 40 8.69 5.58 2.08
CA ALA A 40 8.41 7.01 1.91
C ALA A 40 9.46 7.89 2.60
N LEU A 41 9.83 7.56 3.84
CA LEU A 41 10.84 8.31 4.59
C LEU A 41 12.23 8.21 3.95
N ARG A 42 12.63 7.03 3.47
CA ARG A 42 13.92 6.83 2.79
C ARG A 42 13.97 7.57 1.46
N LEU A 43 12.91 7.46 0.67
CA LEU A 43 12.79 8.14 -0.62
C LEU A 43 12.77 9.65 -0.44
N GLY A 44 12.09 10.19 0.57
CA GLY A 44 12.08 11.62 0.86
C GLY A 44 13.48 12.19 1.13
N ARG A 45 14.36 11.43 1.80
CA ARG A 45 15.76 11.82 2.00
C ARG A 45 16.55 11.83 0.69
N HIS A 46 16.42 10.77 -0.11
CA HIS A 46 17.08 10.71 -1.42
C HIS A 46 16.58 11.80 -2.37
N TYR A 47 15.29 12.10 -2.33
CA TYR A 47 14.67 13.15 -3.13
C TYR A 47 15.28 14.52 -2.78
N ALA A 48 15.26 14.90 -1.50
CA ALA A 48 15.82 16.18 -1.05
C ALA A 48 17.31 16.31 -1.38
N GLN A 49 18.10 15.26 -1.12
CA GLN A 49 19.52 15.24 -1.48
C GLN A 49 19.73 15.44 -2.99
N LEU A 50 18.97 14.74 -3.83
CA LEU A 50 19.11 14.84 -5.28
C LEU A 50 18.65 16.21 -5.81
N GLN A 51 17.66 16.85 -5.17
CA GLN A 51 17.27 18.22 -5.50
C GLN A 51 18.40 19.21 -5.23
N GLU A 52 19.09 19.09 -4.10
CA GLU A 52 20.25 19.93 -3.77
C GLU A 52 21.41 19.70 -4.75
N GLU A 53 21.73 18.45 -5.07
CA GLU A 53 22.78 18.09 -6.04
C GLU A 53 22.51 18.61 -7.45
N CYS A 54 21.23 18.72 -7.84
CA CYS A 54 20.81 19.10 -9.19
C CYS A 54 20.14 20.47 -9.27
N ALA A 55 20.31 21.35 -8.27
CA ALA A 55 19.61 22.63 -8.19
C ALA A 55 19.80 23.56 -9.43
N GLY A 56 20.87 23.37 -10.20
CA GLY A 56 21.13 24.08 -11.46
C GLY A 56 20.85 23.28 -12.74
N ASP A 57 20.39 22.03 -12.64
CA ASP A 57 20.15 21.13 -13.77
C ASP A 57 18.88 20.27 -13.56
N PRO A 58 17.70 20.82 -13.90
CA PRO A 58 16.42 20.12 -13.77
C PRO A 58 16.32 18.84 -14.61
N GLU A 59 16.96 18.80 -15.79
CA GLU A 59 16.95 17.62 -16.65
C GLU A 59 17.77 16.48 -16.05
N ALA A 60 18.91 16.79 -15.42
CA ALA A 60 19.67 15.79 -14.67
C ALA A 60 18.91 15.29 -13.45
N PHE A 61 18.19 16.16 -12.73
CA PHE A 61 17.31 15.74 -11.64
C PHE A 61 16.27 14.75 -12.12
N GLU A 62 15.49 15.11 -13.14
CA GLU A 62 14.43 14.26 -13.68
C GLU A 62 14.99 12.88 -14.10
N ARG A 63 16.07 12.88 -14.89
CA ARG A 63 16.68 11.63 -15.39
C ARG A 63 17.16 10.74 -14.24
N ARG A 64 17.92 11.30 -13.29
CA ARG A 64 18.48 10.55 -12.15
C ARG A 64 17.37 10.05 -11.21
N TRP A 65 16.34 10.85 -10.97
CA TRP A 65 15.24 10.46 -10.10
C TRP A 65 14.40 9.33 -10.70
N ARG A 66 14.06 9.42 -12.00
CA ARG A 66 13.35 8.34 -12.71
C ARG A 66 14.17 7.04 -12.75
N GLU A 67 15.50 7.14 -12.87
CA GLU A 67 16.38 5.97 -12.81
C GLU A 67 16.40 5.33 -11.43
N LEU A 68 16.50 6.14 -10.36
CA LEU A 68 16.39 5.66 -8.99
C LEU A 68 15.04 4.98 -8.75
N ALA A 69 13.94 5.59 -9.17
CA ALA A 69 12.60 5.03 -9.02
C ALA A 69 12.46 3.66 -9.69
N ARG A 70 13.07 3.46 -10.87
CA ARG A 70 13.08 2.16 -11.57
C ARG A 70 13.90 1.08 -10.87
N ARG A 71 14.96 1.45 -10.15
CA ARG A 71 15.87 0.52 -9.47
C ARG A 71 15.50 0.25 -8.02
N TRP A 72 14.58 1.03 -7.46
CA TRP A 72 14.18 0.92 -6.08
C TRP A 72 13.36 -0.35 -5.86
N SER A 73 13.83 -1.21 -4.94
CA SER A 73 13.12 -2.45 -4.60
C SER A 73 12.06 -2.22 -3.51
N PHE A 74 10.90 -2.84 -3.72
CA PHE A 74 9.81 -2.98 -2.77
C PHE A 74 9.57 -4.45 -2.41
N ASP A 75 10.53 -5.35 -2.66
CA ASP A 75 10.30 -6.80 -2.63
C ASP A 75 9.71 -7.30 -1.31
N GLU A 76 10.24 -6.82 -0.18
CA GLU A 76 9.74 -7.21 1.15
C GLU A 76 8.28 -6.82 1.37
N VAL A 77 7.90 -5.58 1.04
CA VAL A 77 6.52 -5.11 1.22
C VAL A 77 5.59 -5.69 0.16
N ASN A 78 6.08 -5.92 -1.05
CA ASN A 78 5.32 -6.57 -2.12
C ASN A 78 5.03 -8.04 -1.78
N ALA A 79 5.96 -8.77 -1.18
CA ALA A 79 5.71 -10.12 -0.68
C ALA A 79 4.58 -10.13 0.38
N LEU A 80 4.52 -9.10 1.25
CA LEU A 80 3.41 -8.96 2.19
C LEU A 80 2.09 -8.60 1.49
N ILE A 81 2.12 -7.78 0.45
CA ILE A 81 0.94 -7.45 -0.35
C ILE A 81 0.41 -8.69 -1.08
N GLU A 82 1.28 -9.50 -1.66
CA GLU A 82 0.93 -10.76 -2.33
C GLU A 82 0.27 -11.72 -1.34
N GLN A 83 0.89 -11.95 -0.18
CA GLN A 83 0.29 -12.76 0.89
C GLN A 83 -1.04 -12.16 1.38
N HIS A 84 -1.18 -10.83 1.39
CA HIS A 84 -2.46 -10.21 1.72
C HIS A 84 -3.51 -10.57 0.68
N ASN A 85 -3.21 -10.37 -0.59
CA ASN A 85 -4.13 -10.64 -1.69
C ASN A 85 -4.53 -12.13 -1.77
N GLU A 86 -3.61 -13.04 -1.46
CA GLU A 86 -3.88 -14.48 -1.43
C GLU A 86 -4.78 -14.89 -0.25
N TYR A 87 -4.40 -14.51 0.98
CA TYR A 87 -5.06 -15.05 2.17
C TYR A 87 -6.23 -14.20 2.69
N TYR A 88 -6.29 -12.90 2.39
CA TYR A 88 -7.36 -12.02 2.89
C TYR A 88 -8.78 -12.53 2.63
N PRO A 89 -9.15 -12.96 1.41
CA PRO A 89 -10.52 -13.42 1.16
C PRO A 89 -10.89 -14.66 1.98
N ILE A 90 -9.91 -15.55 2.23
CA ILE A 90 -10.07 -16.75 3.05
C ILE A 90 -10.18 -16.37 4.54
N GLU A 91 -9.24 -15.56 5.04
CA GLU A 91 -9.20 -15.12 6.44
C GLU A 91 -10.43 -14.27 6.84
N ARG A 92 -11.04 -13.56 5.87
CA ARG A 92 -12.28 -12.79 6.06
C ARG A 92 -13.54 -13.56 5.72
N ASN A 93 -13.42 -14.80 5.23
CA ASN A 93 -14.53 -15.60 4.74
C ASN A 93 -15.43 -14.81 3.76
N LEU A 94 -14.80 -14.18 2.76
CA LEU A 94 -15.54 -13.36 1.78
C LEU A 94 -16.52 -14.23 0.98
N PRO A 95 -17.73 -13.74 0.71
CA PRO A 95 -18.67 -14.46 -0.13
C PRO A 95 -18.11 -14.62 -1.55
N VAL A 96 -18.45 -15.73 -2.20
CA VAL A 96 -18.10 -16.03 -3.58
C VAL A 96 -19.32 -15.81 -4.47
N SER A 97 -19.11 -15.20 -5.64
CA SER A 97 -20.12 -15.09 -6.70
C SER A 97 -20.37 -16.47 -7.31
N THR A 98 -21.60 -16.98 -7.20
CA THR A 98 -21.98 -18.28 -7.81
C THR A 98 -21.92 -18.27 -9.33
N ARG A 99 -21.94 -17.08 -9.96
CA ARG A 99 -21.89 -16.92 -11.42
C ARG A 99 -20.46 -16.94 -11.98
N THR A 100 -19.50 -16.39 -11.24
CA THR A 100 -18.12 -16.19 -11.73
C THR A 100 -17.09 -17.04 -10.97
N GLY A 101 -17.45 -17.58 -9.81
CA GLY A 101 -16.51 -18.31 -8.94
C GLY A 101 -15.52 -17.40 -8.21
N GLU A 102 -15.65 -16.08 -8.34
CA GLU A 102 -14.73 -15.09 -7.75
C GLU A 102 -15.25 -14.55 -6.42
N TYR A 103 -14.33 -14.15 -5.53
CA TYR A 103 -14.69 -13.45 -4.29
C TYR A 103 -15.33 -12.09 -4.55
N LEU A 104 -16.34 -11.75 -3.76
CA LEU A 104 -17.02 -10.45 -3.84
C LEU A 104 -16.14 -9.30 -3.31
N THR A 105 -16.42 -8.09 -3.82
CA THR A 105 -15.77 -6.85 -3.41
C THR A 105 -16.13 -6.47 -1.97
N VAL A 106 -15.20 -5.79 -1.29
CA VAL A 106 -15.43 -5.24 0.05
C VAL A 106 -15.89 -3.79 -0.11
N SER A 107 -17.12 -3.49 0.30
CA SER A 107 -17.71 -2.14 0.18
C SER A 107 -17.62 -1.56 -1.25
N GLY A 108 -17.79 -2.40 -2.27
CA GLY A 108 -17.74 -2.00 -3.68
C GLY A 108 -16.34 -1.78 -4.23
N ARG A 109 -15.28 -2.10 -3.47
CA ARG A 109 -13.89 -2.03 -3.91
C ARG A 109 -13.24 -3.40 -3.93
N PRO A 110 -12.28 -3.66 -4.85
CA PRO A 110 -11.43 -4.84 -4.76
C PRO A 110 -10.81 -4.93 -3.37
N TYR A 111 -10.74 -6.14 -2.81
CA TYR A 111 -10.05 -6.37 -1.54
C TYR A 111 -8.53 -6.38 -1.73
N THR A 112 -8.07 -6.58 -2.97
CA THR A 112 -6.66 -6.63 -3.34
C THR A 112 -6.00 -5.27 -3.22
N ARG A 113 -4.74 -5.28 -2.83
CA ARG A 113 -3.84 -4.12 -2.87
C ARG A 113 -2.91 -4.23 -4.08
N GLU A 114 -2.63 -3.10 -4.72
CA GLU A 114 -1.65 -3.02 -5.80
C GLU A 114 -0.23 -3.13 -5.25
N LEU A 115 0.65 -3.78 -6.01
CA LEU A 115 2.08 -3.84 -5.72
C LEU A 115 2.70 -2.44 -5.83
N ALA A 116 3.67 -2.15 -4.98
CA ALA A 116 4.45 -0.92 -5.07
C ALA A 116 5.54 -1.07 -6.14
N GLY A 117 5.71 -0.02 -6.95
CA GLY A 117 6.67 0.05 -8.04
C GLY A 117 7.12 1.49 -8.32
N PRO A 118 7.79 1.75 -9.45
CA PRO A 118 8.29 3.08 -9.80
C PRO A 118 7.20 4.16 -9.79
N GLU A 119 5.99 3.82 -10.24
CA GLU A 119 4.83 4.69 -10.28
C GLU A 119 4.42 5.13 -8.88
N TRP A 120 4.51 4.25 -7.88
CA TRP A 120 4.23 4.57 -6.49
C TRP A 120 5.13 5.70 -5.98
N ILE A 121 6.39 5.69 -6.40
CA ILE A 121 7.40 6.71 -6.08
C ILE A 121 7.07 8.01 -6.82
N LEU A 122 6.92 7.94 -8.15
CA LEU A 122 6.78 9.12 -9.01
C LEU A 122 5.48 9.90 -8.77
N VAL A 123 4.42 9.24 -8.28
CA VAL A 123 3.19 9.93 -7.84
C VAL A 123 3.41 10.73 -6.55
N ARG A 124 4.28 10.25 -5.65
CA ARG A 124 4.52 10.88 -4.33
C ARG A 124 5.66 11.90 -4.36
N PHE A 125 6.64 11.65 -5.22
CA PHE A 125 7.85 12.43 -5.39
C PHE A 125 8.03 12.65 -6.90
N PRO A 126 7.37 13.68 -7.47
CA PRO A 126 7.39 13.92 -8.91
C PRO A 126 8.81 14.17 -9.44
N ALA A 127 9.12 13.72 -10.65
CA ALA A 127 10.43 13.96 -11.26
C ALA A 127 10.55 15.37 -11.86
N VAL A 128 10.16 16.40 -11.10
CA VAL A 128 10.17 17.80 -11.51
C VAL A 128 10.76 18.62 -10.37
N LEU A 129 11.79 19.43 -10.66
CA LEU A 129 12.25 20.46 -9.73
C LEU A 129 11.19 21.57 -9.70
N ALA A 130 10.58 21.77 -8.53
CA ALA A 130 9.67 22.88 -8.26
C ALA A 130 10.44 24.18 -8.02
#